data_AF-A0AAW9IXV0-F1
#
_entry.id   AF-A0AAW9IXV0-F1
#
_cell.length_a   1.000
_cell.length_b   1.000
_cell.length_c   1.000
_cell.angle_alpha   90.00
_cell.angle_beta   90.00
_cell.angle_gamma   90.00
#
_symmetry.space_group_name_H-M   'P 1'
#
loop_
_entity.id
_entity.type
_entity.pdbx_description
1 polymer ?
#
loop_
_entity_poly.entity_id
_entity_poly.type
_entity_poly.pdbx_seq_one_letter_code
_entity_poly.pdbx_strand_id
1 'polypeptide(L)'
;VFGAIAANMAIKGSYTGLVIWTVFLICRWFIRTKMFSLGYKQGTLLVTKFKDKLNYFTEAATILGLTVIGALIPSVVRVTIPYEFVAGDVVMKVQDVLNQIMPGLAHVGLAALCFWLLGRKKITSTKLIVFVMILSVVLFNLGILV
;
A
#
# COMPACT_ATOMS: atom_id res chain seq x y z
N VAL A 1 -0.15 -13.17 3.02
CA VAL A 1 1.12 -13.91 3.22
C VAL A 1 0.99 -15.38 2.85
N PHE A 2 0.24 -16.21 3.59
CA PHE A 2 0.06 -17.63 3.26
C PHE A 2 -0.44 -17.90 1.83
N GLY A 3 -1.30 -17.04 1.28
CA GLY A 3 -1.73 -17.13 -0.13
C GLY A 3 -0.63 -16.84 -1.16
N ALA A 4 0.29 -15.93 -0.85
CA ALA A 4 1.43 -15.66 -1.73
C ALA A 4 2.43 -16.83 -1.70
N ILE A 5 2.62 -17.46 -0.54
CA ILE A 5 3.48 -18.65 -0.38
C ILE A 5 2.87 -19.84 -1.14
N ALA A 6 1.56 -20.07 -0.98
CA ALA A 6 0.84 -21.13 -1.69
C ALA A 6 0.87 -20.93 -3.22
N ALA A 7 0.71 -19.70 -3.71
CA ALA A 7 0.80 -19.38 -5.14
C ALA A 7 2.20 -19.63 -5.72
N ASN A 8 3.26 -19.24 -5.02
CA ASN A 8 4.64 -19.50 -5.45
C ASN A 8 4.98 -21.00 -5.46
N MET A 9 4.40 -21.79 -4.54
CA MET A 9 4.55 -23.26 -4.56
C MET A 9 3.71 -23.93 -5.67
N ALA A 10 2.54 -23.36 -6.01
CA ALA A 10 1.70 -23.86 -7.09
C ALA A 10 2.36 -23.67 -8.47
N ILE A 11 3.06 -22.55 -8.70
CA ILE A 11 3.83 -22.30 -9.94
C ILE A 11 4.93 -23.36 -10.14
N LYS A 12 5.48 -23.91 -9.06
CA LYS A 12 6.49 -24.99 -9.10
C LYS A 12 5.87 -26.39 -9.31
N GLY A 13 4.57 -26.49 -9.54
CA GLY A 13 3.87 -27.76 -9.80
C GLY A 13 3.66 -28.65 -8.57
N SER A 14 3.88 -28.14 -7.35
CA SER A 14 3.75 -28.92 -6.12
C SER A 14 2.31 -28.89 -5.58
N TYR A 15 1.67 -30.06 -5.47
CA TYR A 15 0.34 -30.24 -4.87
C TYR A 15 0.26 -29.78 -3.40
N THR A 16 1.39 -29.72 -2.71
CA THR A 16 1.51 -29.31 -1.30
C THR A 16 1.00 -27.87 -1.07
N GLY A 17 1.07 -26.99 -2.08
CA GLY A 17 0.55 -25.61 -1.96
C GLY A 17 -0.98 -25.55 -1.76
N LEU A 18 -1.73 -26.45 -2.39
CA LEU A 18 -3.19 -26.52 -2.26
C LEU A 18 -3.61 -26.96 -0.85
N VAL A 19 -2.90 -27.94 -0.29
CA VAL A 19 -3.18 -28.48 1.04
C VAL A 19 -2.95 -27.42 2.12
N ILE A 20 -1.85 -26.67 2.03
CA ILE A 20 -1.53 -25.56 2.96
C ILE A 20 -2.61 -24.48 2.91
N TRP A 21 -3.09 -24.14 1.71
CA TRP A 21 -4.15 -23.13 1.54
C TRP A 21 -5.49 -23.57 2.15
N THR A 22 -5.89 -24.83 1.92
CA THR A 22 -7.14 -25.39 2.46
C THR A 22 -7.12 -25.47 3.99
N VAL A 23 -6.03 -25.95 4.58
CA VAL A 23 -5.89 -26.00 6.05
C VAL A 23 -5.94 -24.58 6.64
N PHE A 24 -5.26 -23.62 6.03
CA PHE A 24 -5.29 -22.23 6.49
C PHE A 24 -6.69 -21.62 6.43
N LEU A 25 -7.48 -21.91 5.38
CA LEU A 25 -8.86 -21.45 5.27
C LEU A 25 -9.76 -22.01 6.38
N ILE A 26 -9.61 -23.28 6.72
CA ILE A 26 -10.37 -23.94 7.80
C ILE A 26 -10.00 -23.35 9.16
N CYS A 27 -8.70 -23.21 9.45
CA CYS A 27 -8.23 -22.55 10.67
C CYS A 27 -8.74 -21.11 10.78
N ARG A 28 -8.68 -20.35 9.68
CA ARG A 28 -9.20 -18.97 9.64
C ARG A 28 -10.70 -18.92 9.94
N TRP A 29 -11.48 -19.86 9.42
CA TRP A 29 -12.92 -19.93 9.67
C TRP A 29 -13.22 -20.14 11.16
N PHE A 30 -12.50 -21.04 11.81
CA PHE A 30 -12.65 -21.32 13.25
C PHE A 30 -12.17 -20.17 14.14
N ILE A 31 -11.06 -19.53 13.78
CA ILE A 31 -10.56 -18.35 14.49
C ILE A 31 -11.58 -17.22 14.37
N ARG A 32 -12.13 -16.98 13.17
CA ARG A 32 -13.11 -15.91 12.94
C ARG A 32 -14.33 -16.05 13.84
N THR A 33 -14.90 -17.24 13.99
CA THR A 33 -16.12 -17.43 14.82
C THR A 33 -15.87 -17.16 16.30
N LYS A 34 -14.76 -17.65 16.86
CA LYS A 34 -14.40 -17.35 18.26
C LYS A 34 -14.05 -15.88 18.48
N MET A 35 -13.27 -15.28 17.59
CA MET A 35 -12.87 -13.87 17.70
C MET A 35 -14.07 -12.93 17.53
N PHE A 36 -15.06 -13.29 16.71
CA PHE A 36 -16.26 -12.48 16.52
C PHE A 36 -17.09 -12.36 17.81
N SER A 37 -17.26 -13.47 18.55
CA SER A 37 -17.97 -13.44 19.84
C SER A 37 -17.22 -12.61 20.90
N LEU A 38 -15.89 -12.75 20.95
CA LEU A 38 -15.02 -11.99 21.86
C LEU A 38 -15.03 -10.51 21.53
N GLY A 39 -14.87 -10.16 20.25
CA GLY A 39 -14.91 -8.79 19.75
C GLY A 39 -16.26 -8.13 19.95
N TYR A 40 -17.37 -8.88 19.81
CA TYR A 40 -18.72 -8.33 20.07
C TYR A 40 -18.92 -7.99 21.55
N LYS A 41 -18.53 -8.89 22.47
CA LYS A 41 -18.62 -8.63 23.91
C LYS A 41 -17.75 -7.45 24.34
N GLN A 42 -16.51 -7.37 23.84
CA GLN A 42 -15.61 -6.26 24.15
C GLN A 42 -16.04 -4.94 23.51
N GLY A 43 -16.59 -4.99 22.29
CA GLY A 43 -17.10 -3.83 21.57
C GLY A 43 -18.32 -3.20 22.26
N THR A 44 -19.28 -4.01 22.69
CA THR A 44 -20.46 -3.48 23.42
C THR A 44 -20.08 -2.90 24.78
N LEU A 45 -19.09 -3.50 25.47
CA LEU A 45 -18.49 -2.98 26.70
C LEU A 45 -17.76 -1.65 26.47
N LEU A 46 -17.02 -1.51 25.38
CA LEU A 46 -16.36 -0.25 25.00
C LEU A 46 -17.37 0.86 24.73
N VAL A 47 -18.41 0.57 23.94
CA VAL A 47 -19.42 1.57 23.57
C VAL A 47 -20.25 2.02 24.78
N THR A 48 -20.56 1.10 25.70
CA THR A 48 -21.35 1.41 26.89
C THR A 48 -20.55 2.14 27.98
N LYS A 49 -19.25 1.83 28.15
CA LYS A 49 -18.40 2.44 29.18
C LYS A 49 -17.63 3.69 28.75
N PHE A 50 -17.38 3.88 27.46
CA PHE A 50 -16.53 4.96 26.94
C PHE A 50 -17.25 5.95 26.02
N LYS A 51 -18.58 6.01 26.05
CA LYS A 51 -19.40 6.85 25.15
C LYS A 51 -18.89 8.29 25.01
N ASP A 52 -18.46 8.92 26.11
CA ASP A 52 -17.96 10.31 26.10
C ASP A 52 -16.51 10.46 25.62
N LYS A 53 -15.72 9.35 25.59
CA LYS A 53 -14.32 9.33 25.15
C LYS A 53 -14.11 8.69 23.77
N LEU A 54 -15.17 8.13 23.16
CA LEU A 54 -15.09 7.49 21.83
C LEU A 54 -14.64 8.44 20.72
N ASN A 55 -15.00 9.73 20.81
CA ASN A 55 -14.58 10.73 19.83
C ASN A 55 -13.05 10.90 19.84
N TYR A 56 -12.45 11.10 21.02
CA TYR A 56 -10.99 11.19 21.16
C TYR A 56 -10.27 9.90 20.73
N PHE A 57 -10.86 8.75 21.01
CA PHE A 57 -10.30 7.47 20.58
C PHE A 57 -10.33 7.31 19.05
N THR A 58 -11.43 7.70 18.41
CA THR A 58 -11.59 7.67 16.94
C THR A 58 -10.66 8.67 16.27
N GLU A 59 -10.50 9.85 16.85
CA GLU A 59 -9.58 10.88 16.36
C GLU A 59 -8.12 10.41 16.46
N ALA A 60 -7.71 9.86 17.61
CA ALA A 60 -6.39 9.27 17.78
C ALA A 60 -6.15 8.13 16.78
N ALA A 61 -7.12 7.23 16.58
CA ALA A 61 -7.03 6.16 15.61
C ALA A 61 -6.91 6.68 14.16
N THR A 62 -7.58 7.79 13.84
CA THR A 62 -7.52 8.42 12.52
C THR A 62 -6.15 9.06 12.27
N ILE A 63 -5.59 9.75 13.28
CA ILE A 63 -4.23 10.32 13.20
C ILE A 63 -3.17 9.21 13.03
N LEU A 64 -3.28 8.12 13.79
CA LEU A 64 -2.41 6.96 13.64
C LEU A 64 -2.56 6.31 12.25
N GLY A 65 -3.78 6.20 11.73
CA GLY A 65 -4.03 5.67 10.38
C GLY A 65 -3.39 6.53 9.29
N LEU A 66 -3.58 7.85 9.35
CA LEU A 66 -3.03 8.80 8.37
C LEU A 66 -1.50 8.83 8.38
N THR A 67 -0.88 8.77 9.56
CA THR A 67 0.59 8.75 9.68
C THR A 67 1.21 7.48 9.10
N VAL A 68 0.61 6.32 9.35
CA VAL A 68 1.07 5.04 8.76
C VAL A 68 0.92 5.06 7.23
N ILE A 69 -0.20 5.56 6.70
CA ILE A 69 -0.38 5.68 5.25
C ILE A 69 0.68 6.60 4.63
N GLY A 70 0.98 7.73 5.27
CA GLY A 70 2.02 8.65 4.82
C GLY A 70 3.41 8.01 4.73
N ALA A 71 3.78 7.20 5.74
CA ALA A 71 5.06 6.49 5.77
C ALA A 71 5.13 5.33 4.76
N LEU A 72 4.00 4.73 4.40
CA LEU A 72 3.97 3.60 3.46
C LEU A 72 4.22 4.03 2.01
N ILE A 73 3.79 5.23 1.60
CA ILE A 73 3.94 5.72 0.22
C ILE A 73 5.37 5.58 -0.32
N PRO A 74 6.42 6.11 0.35
CA PRO A 74 7.80 5.97 -0.12
C PRO A 74 8.40 4.57 0.09
N SER A 75 7.78 3.72 0.91
CA SER A 75 8.28 2.37 1.24
C SER A 75 7.80 1.30 0.26
N VAL A 76 6.54 1.40 -0.20
CA VAL A 76 5.91 0.39 -1.06
C VAL A 76 5.99 0.72 -2.54
N VAL A 77 5.99 2.00 -2.88
CA VAL A 77 6.20 2.45 -4.25
C VAL A 77 7.71 2.49 -4.46
N ARG A 78 8.21 1.81 -5.50
CA ARG A 78 9.60 1.92 -5.94
C ARG A 78 9.57 2.54 -7.32
N VAL A 79 9.97 3.80 -7.36
CA VAL A 79 10.01 4.68 -8.53
C VAL A 79 11.45 5.19 -8.55
N THR A 80 12.29 4.56 -9.35
CA THR A 80 13.66 5.01 -9.57
C THR A 80 13.61 5.92 -10.79
N ILE A 81 14.16 7.14 -10.69
CA ILE A 81 14.29 8.03 -11.84
C ILE A 81 15.77 7.94 -12.25
N PRO A 82 16.14 7.17 -13.28
CA PRO A 82 17.50 7.17 -13.80
C PRO A 82 17.67 8.28 -14.83
N TYR A 83 17.51 9.55 -14.43
CA TYR A 83 17.91 10.68 -15.27
C TYR A 83 19.37 11.04 -14.95
N GLU A 84 20.28 10.64 -15.84
CA GLU A 84 21.68 11.06 -15.83
C GLU A 84 21.82 12.34 -16.68
N PHE A 85 22.00 13.50 -16.04
CA PHE A 85 22.44 14.71 -16.74
C PHE A 85 23.98 14.69 -16.77
N VAL A 86 24.56 14.43 -17.95
CA VAL A 86 26.01 14.54 -18.18
C VAL A 86 26.30 15.95 -18.69
N ALA A 87 27.00 16.76 -17.89
CA ALA A 87 27.63 17.99 -18.32
C ALA A 87 29.12 17.95 -17.93
N GLY A 88 29.96 17.45 -18.84
CA GLY A 88 31.42 17.36 -18.64
C GLY A 88 31.83 16.23 -17.69
N ASP A 89 32.62 16.53 -16.66
CA ASP A 89 33.27 15.58 -15.73
C ASP A 89 32.66 15.58 -14.31
N VAL A 90 31.44 16.10 -14.14
CA VAL A 90 30.70 16.02 -12.88
C VAL A 90 29.28 15.54 -13.16
N VAL A 91 29.08 14.23 -12.99
CA VAL A 91 27.78 13.56 -13.12
C VAL A 91 26.93 13.94 -11.91
N MET A 92 26.32 15.13 -11.94
CA MET A 92 25.33 15.52 -10.93
C MET A 92 23.97 14.97 -11.34
N LYS A 93 23.59 13.85 -10.72
CA LYS A 93 22.25 13.29 -10.82
C LYS A 93 21.27 14.29 -10.20
N VAL A 94 20.31 14.79 -10.99
CA VAL A 94 19.20 15.63 -10.50
C VAL A 94 18.42 14.91 -9.39
N GLN A 95 18.48 13.57 -9.36
CA GLN A 95 17.96 12.71 -8.31
C GLN A 95 18.71 12.81 -6.97
N ASP A 96 20.01 13.09 -6.95
CA ASP A 96 20.80 13.20 -5.71
C ASP A 96 20.54 14.53 -4.98
N VAL A 97 20.35 15.63 -5.72
CA VAL A 97 19.96 16.93 -5.13
C VAL A 97 18.54 16.85 -4.56
N LEU A 98 17.63 16.17 -5.26
CA LEU A 98 16.24 16.02 -4.81
C LEU A 98 16.11 15.02 -3.65
N ASN A 99 16.88 13.93 -3.67
CA ASN A 99 16.98 12.98 -2.55
C ASN A 99 17.72 13.56 -1.33
N GLN A 100 18.61 14.54 -1.51
CA GLN A 100 19.25 15.26 -0.41
C GLN A 100 18.27 16.14 0.37
N ILE A 101 17.24 16.68 -0.29
CA ILE A 101 16.21 17.51 0.33
C ILE A 101 15.10 16.63 0.94
N MET A 102 14.65 15.59 0.21
CA MET A 102 13.68 14.62 0.72
C MET A 102 13.77 13.28 -0.04
N PRO A 103 14.08 12.15 0.62
CA PRO A 103 14.14 10.85 -0.03
C PRO A 103 12.75 10.49 -0.60
N GLY A 104 12.66 10.36 -1.93
CA GLY A 104 11.46 9.86 -2.59
C GLY A 104 10.38 10.88 -2.96
N LEU A 105 10.72 12.16 -3.19
CA LEU A 105 9.78 13.19 -3.66
C LEU A 105 8.95 12.76 -4.89
N ALA A 106 9.55 12.00 -5.81
CA ALA A 106 8.87 11.45 -6.99
C ALA A 106 7.73 10.46 -6.63
N HIS A 107 7.92 9.65 -5.59
CA HIS A 107 6.92 8.69 -5.11
C HIS A 107 5.70 9.41 -4.54
N VAL A 108 5.95 10.50 -3.80
CA VAL A 108 4.90 11.35 -3.22
C VAL A 108 4.14 12.09 -4.33
N GLY A 109 4.82 12.59 -5.36
CA GLY A 109 4.19 13.22 -6.51
C GLY A 109 3.23 12.30 -7.27
N LEU A 110 3.65 11.05 -7.53
CA LEU A 110 2.79 10.04 -8.15
C LEU A 110 1.60 9.67 -7.26
N ALA A 111 1.81 9.50 -5.96
CA ALA A 111 0.73 9.24 -5.01
C ALA A 111 -0.28 10.40 -4.97
N ALA A 112 0.19 11.64 -4.91
CA ALA A 112 -0.65 12.84 -4.93
C ALA A 112 -1.44 12.96 -6.25
N LEU A 113 -0.83 12.64 -7.38
CA LEU A 113 -1.51 12.57 -8.68
C LEU A 113 -2.61 11.51 -8.67
N CYS A 114 -2.35 10.32 -8.12
CA CYS A 114 -3.36 9.27 -7.98
C CYS A 114 -4.51 9.70 -7.06
N PHE A 115 -4.22 10.34 -5.93
CA PHE A 115 -5.23 10.88 -5.02
C PHE A 115 -6.07 11.99 -5.68
N TRP A 116 -5.44 12.85 -6.47
CA TRP A 116 -6.15 13.90 -7.21
C TRP A 116 -7.08 13.31 -8.28
N LEU A 117 -6.64 12.28 -9.01
CA LEU A 117 -7.50 11.56 -9.95
C LEU A 117 -8.66 10.83 -9.24
N LEU A 118 -8.44 10.25 -8.06
CA LEU A 118 -9.51 9.64 -7.25
C LEU A 118 -10.56 10.66 -6.78
N GLY A 119 -10.17 11.92 -6.54
CA GLY A 119 -11.09 13.01 -6.22
C GLY A 119 -12.06 13.38 -7.35
N ARG A 120 -11.83 12.89 -8.58
CA ARG A 120 -12.74 13.09 -9.71
C ARG A 120 -13.83 12.02 -9.67
N LYS A 121 -15.10 12.46 -9.54
CA LYS A 121 -16.35 11.67 -9.37
C LYS A 121 -16.61 10.48 -10.34
N LYS A 122 -15.72 10.12 -11.25
CA LYS A 122 -15.94 9.07 -12.29
C LYS A 122 -14.88 7.97 -12.36
N ILE A 123 -13.90 7.94 -11.47
CA ILE A 123 -12.83 6.92 -11.50
C ILE A 123 -13.08 5.83 -10.45
N THR A 124 -13.48 4.65 -10.92
CA THR A 124 -13.57 3.43 -10.10
C THR A 124 -12.17 2.87 -9.85
N SER A 125 -11.93 2.20 -8.71
CA SER A 125 -10.62 1.61 -8.35
C SER A 125 -10.01 0.76 -9.46
N THR A 126 -10.83 0.02 -10.22
CA THR A 126 -10.36 -0.76 -11.39
C THR A 126 -9.81 0.13 -12.51
N LYS A 127 -10.47 1.26 -12.81
CA LYS A 127 -9.98 2.22 -13.82
C LYS A 127 -8.71 2.93 -13.36
N LEU A 128 -8.56 3.17 -12.06
CA LEU A 128 -7.34 3.73 -11.48
C LEU A 128 -6.14 2.81 -11.70
N ILE A 129 -6.30 1.51 -11.41
CA ILE A 129 -5.23 0.52 -11.59
C ILE A 129 -4.77 0.47 -13.05
N VAL A 130 -5.72 0.44 -13.99
CA VAL A 130 -5.42 0.44 -15.43
C VAL A 130 -4.75 1.75 -15.85
N PHE A 131 -5.19 2.89 -15.34
CA PHE A 131 -4.57 4.19 -15.62
C PHE A 131 -3.13 4.27 -15.11
N VAL A 132 -2.88 3.84 -13.86
CA VAL A 132 -1.52 3.82 -13.27
C VAL A 132 -0.61 2.86 -14.03
N MET A 133 -1.13 1.73 -14.50
CA MET A 133 -0.38 0.78 -15.32
C MET A 133 0.04 1.41 -16.67
N ILE A 134 -0.88 2.09 -17.37
CA ILE A 134 -0.58 2.78 -18.63
C ILE A 134 0.41 3.93 -18.37
N LEU A 135 0.18 4.72 -17.32
CA LEU A 135 1.06 5.81 -16.92
C LEU A 135 2.48 5.30 -16.65
N SER A 136 2.63 4.20 -15.91
CA SER A 136 3.92 3.56 -15.65
C SER A 136 4.65 3.16 -16.94
N VAL A 137 3.93 2.61 -17.93
CA VAL A 137 4.52 2.22 -19.22
C VAL A 137 4.93 3.43 -20.05
N VAL A 138 4.15 4.52 -20.03
CA VAL A 138 4.47 5.75 -20.75
C VAL A 138 5.67 6.47 -20.15
N LEU A 139 5.75 6.59 -18.82
CA LEU A 139 6.91 7.22 -18.19
C LEU A 139 8.19 6.38 -18.25
N PHE A 140 8.07 5.04 -18.37
CA PHE A 140 9.20 4.17 -18.70
C PHE A 140 9.73 4.43 -20.11
N ASN A 141 8.84 4.62 -21.11
CA ASN A 141 9.25 4.93 -22.49
C ASN A 141 9.87 6.33 -22.63
N LEU A 142 9.43 7.30 -21.82
CA LEU A 142 10.02 8.65 -21.78
C LEU A 142 11.35 8.73 -21.00
N GLY A 143 11.89 7.62 -20.51
CA GLY A 143 13.21 7.55 -19.85
C GLY A 143 13.29 8.24 -18.48
N ILE A 144 12.15 8.69 -17.94
CA ILE A 144 12.08 9.39 -16.66
C ILE A 144 11.96 8.39 -15.49
N LEU A 145 11.57 7.14 -15.74
CA LEU A 145 11.27 6.15 -14.69
C LEU A 145 11.77 4.73 -15.02
N VAL A 146 12.36 4.05 -14.02
CA VAL A 146 12.63 2.59 -13.93
C VAL A 146 12.14 2.05 -12.59
#